data_AF-C3MAC6-F1
#
_entry.id   AF-C3MAC6-F1
#
_cell.length_a   1.000
_cell.length_b   1.000
_cell.length_c   1.000
_cell.angle_alpha   90.00
_cell.angle_beta   90.00
_cell.angle_gamma   90.00
#
_symmetry.space_group_name_H-M   'P 1'
#
loop_
_entity.id
_entity.type
_entity.pdbx_description
1 polymer ?
#
loop_
_entity_poly.entity_id
_entity_poly.type
_entity_poly.pdbx_seq_one_letter_code
_entity_poly.pdbx_strand_id
1 'polypeptide(L)'
;MTENTMNPFANPEQRLARLSMSELNSLYDAVELAREALTGIVNQPRFFRGDDYNGAGDEVESLIEVLNEFAGAAVDVAKAIPPSDPDAGAQRAWLLLKYSVRCGESLTVHAAEAAGMAAQVEMLKKLKADA
;
A
#
# COMPACT_ATOMS: atom_id res chain seq x y z
N MET A 1 7.37 16.70 -34.23
CA MET A 1 7.65 15.55 -33.34
C MET A 1 7.14 15.95 -31.98
N THR A 2 6.15 15.24 -31.49
CA THR A 2 5.29 15.61 -30.35
C THR A 2 6.06 15.53 -29.04
N GLU A 3 6.21 16.68 -28.38
CA GLU A 3 6.46 16.77 -26.94
C GLU A 3 5.25 16.18 -26.21
N ASN A 4 5.28 14.88 -25.96
CA ASN A 4 4.44 14.27 -24.94
C ASN A 4 5.25 14.34 -23.64
N THR A 5 4.94 15.36 -22.86
CA THR A 5 5.27 15.52 -21.45
C THR A 5 5.08 14.19 -20.72
N MET A 6 6.18 13.48 -20.44
CA MET A 6 6.15 12.32 -19.53
C MET A 6 5.81 12.85 -18.14
N ASN A 7 4.52 12.83 -17.80
CA ASN A 7 4.09 12.93 -16.41
C ASN A 7 4.90 11.87 -15.62
N PRO A 8 5.76 12.26 -14.66
CA PRO A 8 6.58 11.30 -13.91
C PRO A 8 5.73 10.34 -13.07
N PHE A 9 4.43 10.61 -12.93
CA PHE A 9 3.42 9.78 -12.27
C PHE A 9 2.65 8.88 -13.24
N ALA A 10 2.91 8.91 -14.55
CA ALA A 10 2.31 7.97 -15.49
C ALA A 10 2.84 6.54 -15.23
N ASN A 11 1.93 5.57 -15.12
CA ASN A 11 2.20 4.14 -14.81
C ASN A 11 2.95 3.90 -13.49
N PRO A 12 2.31 4.15 -12.33
CA PRO A 12 2.92 3.89 -11.02
C PRO A 12 3.37 2.43 -10.86
N GLU A 13 2.57 1.46 -11.31
CA GLU A 13 2.87 0.02 -11.23
C GLU A 13 4.22 -0.35 -11.86
N GLN A 14 4.54 0.19 -13.03
CA GLN A 14 5.80 -0.11 -13.74
C GLN A 14 7.04 0.37 -12.96
N ARG A 15 6.89 1.47 -12.21
CA ARG A 15 7.96 2.01 -11.38
C ARG A 15 8.08 1.22 -10.08
N LEU A 16 6.94 0.91 -9.46
CA LEU A 16 6.84 0.13 -8.23
C LEU A 16 7.39 -1.29 -8.41
N ALA A 17 7.18 -1.91 -9.58
CA ALA A 17 7.72 -3.23 -9.91
C ALA A 17 9.25 -3.32 -9.92
N ARG A 18 9.96 -2.19 -9.89
CA ARG A 18 11.43 -2.15 -9.80
C ARG A 18 11.94 -2.18 -8.36
N LEU A 19 11.07 -1.98 -7.38
CA LEU A 19 11.42 -2.02 -5.97
C LEU A 19 11.56 -3.46 -5.49
N SER A 20 12.50 -3.70 -4.58
CA SER A 20 12.49 -4.91 -3.78
C SER A 20 11.22 -4.97 -2.93
N MET A 21 10.83 -6.18 -2.49
CA MET A 21 9.63 -6.33 -1.66
C MET A 21 9.75 -5.59 -0.32
N SER A 22 10.96 -5.42 0.20
CA SER A 22 11.22 -4.60 1.39
C SER A 22 10.96 -3.12 1.12
N GLU A 23 11.50 -2.57 0.02
CA GLU A 23 11.29 -1.17 -0.36
C GLU A 23 9.82 -0.89 -0.67
N LEU A 24 9.13 -1.82 -1.33
CA LEU A 24 7.71 -1.72 -1.61
C LEU A 24 6.87 -1.71 -0.32
N ASN A 25 7.21 -2.57 0.66
CA ASN A 25 6.56 -2.59 1.96
C ASN A 25 6.80 -1.29 2.76
N SER A 26 8.02 -0.77 2.77
CA SER A 26 8.33 0.52 3.41
C SER A 26 7.64 1.70 2.73
N LEU A 27 7.54 1.68 1.40
CA LEU A 27 6.79 2.70 0.66
C LEU A 27 5.31 2.66 1.02
N TYR A 28 4.72 1.46 1.09
CA TYR A 28 3.34 1.29 1.54
C TYR A 28 3.12 1.89 2.95
N ASP A 29 4.03 1.63 3.89
CA ASP A 29 3.96 2.23 5.24
C ASP A 29 4.03 3.76 5.23
N ALA A 30 4.90 4.32 4.39
CA ALA A 30 5.01 5.77 4.25
C ALA A 30 3.74 6.39 3.66
N VAL A 31 3.14 5.73 2.66
CA VAL A 31 1.88 6.16 2.03
C VAL A 31 0.72 6.11 3.03
N GLU A 32 0.60 5.03 3.80
CA GLU A 32 -0.45 4.90 4.81
C GLU A 32 -0.28 5.93 5.94
N LEU A 33 0.94 6.16 6.42
CA LEU A 33 1.20 7.20 7.42
C LEU A 33 0.83 8.60 6.91
N ALA A 34 1.20 8.91 5.67
CA ALA A 34 0.84 10.19 5.06
C ALA A 34 -0.69 10.33 4.93
N ARG A 35 -1.37 9.26 4.52
CA ARG A 35 -2.84 9.22 4.40
C ARG A 35 -3.50 9.48 5.76
N GLU A 36 -3.11 8.76 6.80
CA GLU A 36 -3.65 8.93 8.16
C GLU A 36 -3.43 10.35 8.69
N ALA A 37 -2.25 10.92 8.47
CA ALA A 37 -1.94 12.30 8.87
C ALA A 37 -2.85 13.31 8.15
N LEU A 38 -3.02 13.17 6.83
CA LEU A 38 -3.90 14.04 6.04
C LEU A 38 -5.36 13.87 6.44
N THR A 39 -5.83 12.64 6.69
CA THR A 39 -7.18 12.39 7.22
C THR A 39 -7.38 13.10 8.56
N GLY A 40 -6.39 13.08 9.46
CA GLY A 40 -6.48 13.82 10.73
C GLY A 40 -6.54 15.34 10.54
N ILE A 41 -5.82 15.86 9.54
CA ILE A 41 -5.78 17.28 9.19
C ILE A 41 -7.10 17.73 8.59
N VAL A 42 -7.62 17.02 7.58
CA VAL A 42 -8.83 17.42 6.83
C VAL A 42 -10.07 17.38 7.71
N ASN A 43 -10.11 16.53 8.73
CA ASN A 43 -11.20 16.44 9.70
C ASN A 43 -11.28 17.63 10.68
N GLN A 44 -10.39 18.64 10.58
CA GLN A 44 -10.48 19.83 11.42
C GLN A 44 -11.55 20.81 10.89
N PRO A 45 -12.34 21.48 11.76
CA PRO A 45 -13.44 22.37 11.33
C PRO A 45 -13.08 23.46 10.32
N ARG A 46 -11.80 23.88 10.29
CA ARG A 46 -11.29 24.89 9.36
C ARG A 46 -11.27 24.46 7.89
N PHE A 47 -11.41 23.16 7.61
CA PHE A 47 -11.46 22.60 6.26
C PHE A 47 -12.89 22.42 5.73
N PHE A 48 -13.90 22.82 6.51
CA PHE A 48 -15.30 22.69 6.14
C PHE A 48 -15.96 24.04 5.86
N ARG A 49 -17.05 24.00 5.09
CA ARG A 49 -18.02 25.08 4.88
C ARG A 49 -19.42 24.48 5.01
N GLY A 50 -19.96 24.50 6.23
CA GLY A 50 -21.17 23.75 6.54
C GLY A 50 -20.83 22.26 6.63
N ASP A 51 -21.59 21.43 5.91
CA ASP A 51 -21.40 19.98 5.89
C ASP A 51 -20.38 19.52 4.82
N ASP A 52 -19.99 20.41 3.90
CA ASP A 52 -19.06 20.12 2.81
C ASP A 52 -17.63 20.60 3.12
N TYR A 53 -16.65 20.03 2.43
CA TYR A 53 -15.30 20.59 2.43
C TYR A 53 -15.28 21.98 1.78
N ASN A 54 -14.39 22.84 2.27
CA ASN A 54 -14.02 24.06 1.56
C ASN A 54 -12.87 23.75 0.58
N GLY A 55 -12.45 24.74 -0.22
CA GLY A 55 -11.42 24.49 -1.24
C GLY A 55 -10.09 23.96 -0.70
N ALA A 56 -9.71 24.25 0.55
CA ALA A 56 -8.53 23.62 1.15
C ALA A 56 -8.80 22.17 1.58
N GLY A 57 -10.03 21.87 2.00
CA GLY A 57 -10.46 20.50 2.31
C GLY A 57 -10.48 19.63 1.06
N ASP A 58 -11.03 20.15 -0.04
CA ASP A 58 -11.08 19.45 -1.34
C ASP A 58 -9.68 19.08 -1.85
N GLU A 59 -8.71 20.00 -1.71
CA GLU A 59 -7.32 19.73 -2.10
C GLU A 59 -6.67 18.66 -1.22
N VAL A 60 -6.90 18.68 0.09
CA VAL A 60 -6.37 17.64 0.98
C VAL A 60 -7.05 16.29 0.72
N GLU A 61 -8.35 16.26 0.45
CA GLU A 61 -9.08 15.05 0.08
C GLU A 61 -8.55 14.47 -1.24
N SER A 62 -8.30 15.33 -2.24
CA SER A 62 -7.69 14.92 -3.51
C SER A 62 -6.31 14.28 -3.31
N LEU A 63 -5.51 14.79 -2.37
CA LEU A 63 -4.22 14.17 -2.02
C LEU A 63 -4.41 12.79 -1.35
N ILE A 64 -5.42 12.64 -0.49
CA ILE A 64 -5.76 11.35 0.13
C ILE A 64 -6.17 10.33 -0.95
N GLU A 65 -6.97 10.73 -1.94
CA GLU A 65 -7.34 9.88 -3.08
C GLU A 65 -6.12 9.39 -3.85
N VAL A 66 -5.18 10.29 -4.19
CA VAL A 66 -3.93 9.91 -4.86
C VAL A 66 -3.12 8.91 -4.02
N LEU A 67 -3.04 9.10 -2.71
CA LEU A 67 -2.35 8.15 -1.83
C LEU A 67 -3.04 6.77 -1.81
N ASN A 68 -4.37 6.73 -1.86
CA ASN A 68 -5.12 5.47 -1.98
C ASN A 68 -4.80 4.74 -3.29
N GLU A 69 -4.70 5.46 -4.42
CA GLU A 69 -4.30 4.87 -5.70
C GLU A 69 -2.88 4.29 -5.64
N PHE A 70 -1.93 5.00 -5.03
CA PHE A 70 -0.57 4.50 -4.83
C PHE A 70 -0.51 3.26 -3.93
N ALA A 71 -1.28 3.24 -2.85
CA ALA A 71 -1.38 2.08 -1.98
C ALA A 71 -1.93 0.85 -2.72
N GLY A 72 -2.98 1.05 -3.53
CA GLY A 72 -3.54 0.00 -4.41
C GLY A 72 -2.52 -0.53 -5.41
N ALA A 73 -1.82 0.35 -6.12
CA ALA A 73 -0.79 -0.05 -7.09
C ALA A 73 0.36 -0.83 -6.43
N ALA A 74 0.79 -0.45 -5.22
CA ALA A 74 1.81 -1.19 -4.47
C ALA A 74 1.35 -2.60 -4.11
N VAL A 75 0.08 -2.75 -3.72
CA VAL A 75 -0.54 -4.04 -3.41
C VAL A 75 -0.63 -4.93 -4.65
N ASP A 76 -1.01 -4.37 -5.80
CA ASP A 76 -1.14 -5.14 -7.03
C ASP A 76 0.23 -5.63 -7.55
N VAL A 77 1.26 -4.79 -7.44
CA VAL A 77 2.65 -5.22 -7.69
C VAL A 77 3.07 -6.34 -6.71
N ALA A 78 2.79 -6.19 -5.42
CA ALA A 78 3.12 -7.20 -4.42
C ALA A 78 2.40 -8.53 -4.69
N LYS A 79 1.15 -8.50 -5.17
CA LYS A 79 0.41 -9.71 -5.57
C LYS A 79 1.05 -10.40 -6.78
N ALA A 80 1.45 -9.62 -7.78
CA ALA A 80 1.95 -10.12 -9.06
C ALA A 80 3.37 -10.73 -9.00
N ILE A 81 4.22 -10.24 -8.10
CA ILE A 81 5.62 -10.68 -8.02
C ILE A 81 5.76 -11.79 -6.96
N PRO A 82 6.21 -13.00 -7.33
CA PRO A 82 6.53 -14.03 -6.35
C PRO A 82 7.77 -13.62 -5.54
N PRO A 83 7.82 -13.92 -4.22
CA PRO A 83 8.97 -13.57 -3.40
C PRO A 83 10.23 -14.34 -3.85
N SER A 84 11.37 -13.64 -3.92
CA SER A 84 12.67 -14.22 -4.29
C SER A 84 13.28 -15.11 -3.22
N ASP A 85 12.92 -14.86 -1.97
CA ASP A 85 13.48 -15.51 -0.78
C ASP A 85 12.49 -15.38 0.39
N PRO A 86 12.75 -16.05 1.53
CA PRO A 86 11.83 -16.02 2.67
C PRO A 86 11.62 -14.64 3.29
N ASP A 87 12.62 -13.75 3.24
CA ASP A 87 12.51 -12.40 3.80
C ASP A 87 11.61 -11.55 2.91
N ALA A 88 11.79 -11.62 1.59
CA ALA A 88 10.85 -11.06 0.62
C ALA A 88 9.44 -11.65 0.80
N GLY A 89 9.32 -12.94 1.11
CA GLY A 89 8.05 -13.59 1.46
C GLY A 89 7.37 -12.94 2.68
N ALA A 90 8.13 -12.68 3.74
CA ALA A 90 7.63 -12.03 4.94
C ALA A 90 7.23 -10.57 4.69
N GLN A 91 8.02 -9.81 3.93
CA GLN A 91 7.68 -8.43 3.55
C GLN A 91 6.39 -8.37 2.73
N ARG A 92 6.23 -9.29 1.76
CA ARG A 92 5.00 -9.42 0.96
C ARG A 92 3.79 -9.73 1.83
N ALA A 93 3.92 -10.68 2.76
CA ALA A 93 2.85 -11.06 3.69
C ALA A 93 2.39 -9.86 4.53
N TRP A 94 3.34 -9.11 5.11
CA TRP A 94 3.03 -7.94 5.90
C TRP A 94 2.32 -6.85 5.10
N LEU A 95 2.79 -6.55 3.88
CA LEU A 95 2.16 -5.58 3.01
C LEU A 95 0.70 -5.95 2.74
N LEU A 96 0.44 -7.18 2.28
CA LEU A 96 -0.90 -7.64 1.92
C LEU A 96 -1.83 -7.70 3.13
N LEU A 97 -1.34 -8.12 4.29
CA LEU A 97 -2.14 -8.16 5.52
C LEU A 97 -2.53 -6.76 5.99
N LYS A 98 -1.59 -5.80 6.00
CA LYS A 98 -1.88 -4.41 6.37
C LYS A 98 -2.97 -3.82 5.48
N TYR A 99 -2.87 -4.05 4.17
CA TYR A 99 -3.91 -3.61 3.23
C TYR A 99 -5.26 -4.29 3.45
N SER A 100 -5.26 -5.61 3.70
CA SER A 100 -6.49 -6.36 3.98
C SER A 100 -7.19 -5.81 5.23
N VAL A 101 -6.46 -5.64 6.33
CA VAL A 101 -6.97 -5.10 7.60
C VAL A 101 -7.52 -3.68 7.43
N ARG A 102 -6.87 -2.86 6.60
CA ARG A 102 -7.34 -1.49 6.31
C ARG A 102 -8.67 -1.48 5.56
N CYS A 103 -8.87 -2.41 4.62
CA CYS A 103 -10.06 -2.43 3.75
C CYS A 103 -11.21 -3.29 4.28
N GLY A 104 -10.96 -4.09 5.33
CA GLY A 104 -11.93 -5.01 5.91
C GLY A 104 -12.24 -4.70 7.37
N GLU A 105 -13.32 -5.28 7.87
CA GLU A 105 -13.79 -5.06 9.24
C GLU A 105 -13.79 -6.35 10.09
N SER A 106 -13.27 -7.45 9.56
CA SER A 106 -13.37 -8.77 10.20
C SER A 106 -12.03 -9.28 10.71
N LEU A 107 -11.82 -9.12 12.01
CA LEU A 107 -10.61 -9.63 12.69
C LEU A 107 -10.40 -11.14 12.46
N THR A 108 -11.46 -11.93 12.46
CA THR A 108 -11.38 -13.39 12.24
C THR A 108 -10.87 -13.75 10.85
N VAL A 109 -11.32 -13.02 9.82
CA VAL A 109 -10.85 -13.23 8.44
C VAL A 109 -9.37 -12.87 8.34
N HIS A 110 -8.97 -11.71 8.87
CA HIS A 110 -7.58 -11.27 8.83
C HIS A 110 -6.63 -12.18 9.63
N ALA A 111 -7.09 -12.74 10.75
CA ALA A 111 -6.32 -13.72 11.52
C ALA A 111 -6.08 -15.01 10.71
N ALA A 112 -7.08 -15.49 9.98
CA ALA A 112 -6.94 -16.65 9.11
C ALA A 112 -5.99 -16.37 7.92
N GLU A 113 -6.09 -15.19 7.31
CA GLU A 113 -5.18 -14.73 6.25
C GLU A 113 -3.73 -14.67 6.75
N ALA A 114 -3.51 -14.05 7.92
CA ALA A 114 -2.19 -13.95 8.54
C ALA A 114 -1.59 -15.33 8.82
N ALA A 115 -2.38 -16.27 9.33
CA ALA A 115 -1.92 -17.64 9.57
C ALA A 115 -1.52 -18.35 8.26
N GLY A 116 -2.31 -18.19 7.20
CA GLY A 116 -2.00 -18.74 5.88
C GLY A 116 -0.71 -18.17 5.29
N MET A 117 -0.51 -16.86 5.39
CA MET A 117 0.72 -16.20 4.94
C MET A 117 1.94 -16.62 5.78
N ALA A 118 1.80 -16.74 7.09
CA ALA A 118 2.87 -17.20 7.96
C ALA A 118 3.30 -18.64 7.62
N ALA A 119 2.35 -19.54 7.34
CA ALA A 119 2.66 -20.90 6.91
C ALA A 119 3.43 -20.93 5.57
N GLN A 120 3.10 -20.05 4.63
CA GLN A 120 3.84 -19.92 3.35
C GLN A 120 5.28 -19.45 3.59
N VAL A 121 5.48 -18.47 4.48
CA VAL A 121 6.82 -17.99 4.82
C VAL A 121 7.67 -19.10 5.46
N GLU A 122 7.10 -19.87 6.39
CA GLU A 122 7.80 -21.00 6.99
C GLU A 122 8.15 -22.10 5.98
N MET A 123 7.27 -22.35 5.00
CA MET A 123 7.56 -23.26 3.90
C MET A 123 8.75 -22.75 3.06
N LEU A 124 8.79 -21.47 2.72
CA LEU A 124 9.91 -20.87 1.98
C LEU A 124 11.23 -20.99 2.76
N LYS A 125 11.21 -20.77 4.09
CA LYS A 125 12.40 -20.93 4.94
C LYS A 125 12.95 -22.35 4.90
N LYS A 126 12.08 -23.36 4.97
CA LYS A 126 12.48 -24.77 4.87
C LYS A 126 13.11 -25.09 3.53
N LEU A 127 12.47 -24.67 2.43
CA LEU A 127 13.00 -24.87 1.08
C LEU A 127 14.39 -24.26 0.88
N LYS A 128 14.64 -23.09 1.48
CA LYS A 128 15.97 -22.45 1.45
C LYS A 128 17.00 -23.16 2.32
N ALA A 129 16.60 -23.82 3.40
CA ALA A 129 17.51 -24.56 4.27
C ALA A 129 17.93 -25.92 3.68
N ASP A 130 17.10 -26.49 2.80
CA ASP A 130 17.32 -27.77 2.13
C ASP A 130 18.10 -27.65 0.80
N ALA A 131 18.43 -26.42 0.35
CA ALA A 131 19.12 -26.11 -0.90
C ALA A 131 20.60 -25.74 -0.68
#